data_AF-A0A7Y2TW02-F1
#
_entry.id   AF-A0A7Y2TW02-F1
#
_cell.length_a   1.000
_cell.length_b   1.000
_cell.length_c   1.000
_cell.angle_alpha   90.00
_cell.angle_beta   90.00
_cell.angle_gamma   90.00
#
_symmetry.space_group_name_H-M   'P 1'
#
loop_
_entity.id
_entity.type
_entity.pdbx_description
1 polymer ?
#
loop_
_entity_poly.entity_id
_entity_poly.type
_entity_poly.pdbx_seq_one_letter_code
_entity_poly.pdbx_strand_id
1 'polypeptide(L)'
;MTNTLYQGDLPDDLDLGDMVAIDCETMGMNPHRDRLCLVQLSGGDGNAHLVQIAKGETRAPNLERLLTDPKVLKLFHFGRFDIAAMYHPFRTLTAPLYCTNIASK
;
A
#
# COMPACT_ATOMS: atom_id res chain seq x y z
N MET A 1 -4.57 -14.08 13.89
CA MET A 1 -3.80 -12.92 13.43
C MET A 1 -2.44 -13.42 13.00
N THR A 2 -2.23 -13.48 11.69
CA THR A 2 -0.98 -13.92 11.08
C THR A 2 -0.43 -12.77 10.24
N ASN A 3 0.88 -12.55 10.33
CA ASN A 3 1.58 -11.56 9.51
C ASN A 3 2.48 -12.30 8.51
N THR A 4 2.27 -12.05 7.22
CA THR A 4 3.08 -12.65 6.15
C THR A 4 3.94 -11.58 5.51
N LEU A 5 5.25 -11.82 5.43
CA LEU A 5 6.22 -10.90 4.82
C LEU A 5 6.59 -11.36 3.41
N TYR A 6 6.53 -10.44 2.47
CA TYR A 6 6.97 -10.58 1.08
C TYR A 6 8.11 -9.61 0.79
N GLN A 7 8.96 -9.98 -0.17
CA GLN A 7 10.07 -9.15 -0.62
C GLN A 7 9.74 -8.59 -2.00
N GLY A 8 9.76 -7.26 -2.14
CA GLY A 8 9.54 -6.54 -3.40
C GLY A 8 8.09 -6.42 -3.84
N ASP A 9 7.29 -7.50 -3.77
CA ASP A 9 5.92 -7.50 -4.30
C ASP A 9 4.98 -8.50 -3.60
N LEU A 10 3.69 -8.41 -3.92
CA LEU A 10 2.67 -9.40 -3.55
C LEU A 10 2.74 -10.66 -4.42
N PRO A 11 2.30 -11.84 -3.92
CA PRO A 11 2.12 -13.05 -4.73
C PRO A 11 1.07 -12.87 -5.83
N ASP A 12 1.21 -13.61 -6.93
CA ASP A 12 0.29 -13.56 -8.08
C ASP A 12 -1.14 -14.02 -7.75
N ASP A 13 -1.26 -14.96 -6.81
CA ASP A 13 -2.50 -15.65 -6.43
C ASP A 13 -3.15 -15.09 -5.15
N LEU A 14 -2.62 -14.00 -4.61
CA LEU A 14 -3.18 -13.39 -3.40
C LEU A 14 -4.47 -12.63 -3.73
N ASP A 15 -5.56 -13.06 -3.10
CA ASP A 15 -6.85 -12.38 -3.08
C ASP A 15 -7.09 -11.70 -1.73
N LEU A 16 -7.30 -10.38 -1.74
CA LEU A 16 -7.60 -9.56 -0.56
C LEU A 16 -9.05 -9.05 -0.56
N GLY A 17 -9.86 -9.48 -1.53
CA GLY A 17 -11.24 -9.06 -1.71
C GLY A 17 -11.40 -7.66 -2.32
N ASP A 18 -12.63 -7.16 -2.28
CA ASP A 18 -13.04 -5.90 -2.94
C ASP A 18 -12.70 -4.64 -2.11
N MET A 19 -12.15 -4.81 -0.91
CA MET A 19 -11.79 -3.70 -0.02
C MET A 19 -10.52 -4.06 0.76
N VAL A 20 -9.51 -3.23 0.65
CA VAL A 20 -8.19 -3.48 1.24
C VAL A 20 -7.75 -2.29 2.07
N ALA A 21 -7.45 -2.52 3.35
CA ALA A 21 -6.77 -1.56 4.19
C ALA A 21 -5.29 -1.49 3.83
N ILE A 22 -4.76 -0.29 3.62
CA ILE A 22 -3.38 -0.06 3.22
C ILE A 22 -2.75 1.02 4.11
N ASP A 23 -1.50 0.79 4.49
CA ASP A 23 -0.62 1.76 5.14
C ASP A 23 0.81 1.61 4.60
N CYS A 24 1.69 2.58 4.86
CA CYS A 24 3.10 2.44 4.50
C CYS A 24 4.09 2.97 5.55
N GLU A 25 5.26 2.33 5.62
CA GLU A 25 6.38 2.80 6.42
C GLU A 25 7.46 3.40 5.53
N THR A 26 7.97 4.55 5.95
CA THR A 26 9.03 5.28 5.26
C THR A 26 10.12 5.68 6.25
N MET A 27 11.29 6.09 5.77
CA MET A 27 12.37 6.60 6.63
C MET A 27 12.05 7.98 7.25
N GLY A 28 10.91 8.60 6.91
CA GLY A 28 10.55 9.96 7.28
C GLY A 28 9.49 10.55 6.34
N MET A 29 9.03 11.77 6.63
CA MET A 29 7.84 12.34 6.00
C MET A 29 8.08 13.07 4.67
N ASN A 30 9.30 13.06 4.10
CA ASN A 30 9.59 13.68 2.80
C ASN A 30 9.81 12.62 1.72
N PRO A 31 8.82 12.31 0.85
CA PRO A 31 8.94 11.24 -0.16
C PRO A 31 10.12 11.38 -1.14
N HIS A 32 10.67 12.60 -1.32
CA HIS A 32 11.83 12.82 -2.19
C HIS A 32 13.18 12.49 -1.53
N ARG A 33 13.22 12.44 -0.19
CA ARG A 33 14.41 12.13 0.61
C ARG A 33 14.30 10.78 1.30
N ASP A 34 13.12 10.50 1.82
CA ASP A 34 12.83 9.39 2.72
C ASP A 34 12.13 8.29 1.92
N ARG A 35 12.85 7.19 1.71
CA ARG A 35 12.35 6.08 0.89
C ARG A 35 11.16 5.37 1.52
N LEU A 36 10.35 4.76 0.67
CA LEU A 36 9.42 3.69 1.03
C LEU A 36 10.20 2.46 1.52
N CYS A 37 9.75 1.88 2.64
CA CYS A 37 10.39 0.74 3.28
C CYS A 37 9.47 -0.47 3.38
N LEU A 38 8.19 -0.24 3.67
CA LEU A 38 7.20 -1.28 3.86
C LEU A 38 5.83 -0.78 3.38
N VAL A 39 5.04 -1.68 2.81
CA VAL A 39 3.60 -1.47 2.59
C VAL A 39 2.85 -2.57 3.33
N GLN A 40 1.87 -2.19 4.13
CA GLN A 40 1.03 -3.12 4.88
C GLN A 40 -0.36 -3.19 4.27
N LEU A 41 -0.89 -4.40 4.11
CA LEU A 41 -2.20 -4.65 3.53
C LEU A 41 -3.02 -5.62 4.36
N SER A 42 -4.33 -5.43 4.41
CA SER A 42 -5.27 -6.38 5.01
C SER A 42 -6.61 -6.38 4.29
N GLY A 43 -7.14 -7.59 4.02
CA GLY A 43 -8.50 -7.79 3.52
C GLY A 43 -9.58 -7.77 4.61
N GLY A 44 -9.22 -7.47 5.86
CA GLY A 44 -10.17 -7.40 6.98
C GLY A 44 -10.48 -8.75 7.66
N ASP A 45 -9.78 -9.82 7.29
CA ASP A 45 -9.89 -11.17 7.87
C ASP A 45 -9.07 -11.35 9.17
N GLY A 46 -8.42 -10.30 9.64
CA GLY A 46 -7.54 -10.31 10.81
C GLY A 46 -6.10 -10.75 10.51
N ASN A 47 -5.72 -10.92 9.25
CA ASN A 47 -4.34 -11.14 8.80
C ASN A 47 -3.75 -9.88 8.14
N ALA A 48 -2.42 -9.81 8.13
CA ALA A 48 -1.68 -8.74 7.48
C ALA A 48 -0.65 -9.28 6.49
N HIS A 49 -0.56 -8.59 5.35
CA HIS A 49 0.35 -8.84 4.26
C HIS A 49 1.33 -7.67 4.19
N LEU A 50 2.62 -7.95 4.35
CA LEU A 50 3.67 -6.95 4.47
C LEU A 50 4.58 -7.07 3.25
N VAL A 51 4.71 -6.01 2.47
CA VAL A 51 5.63 -5.96 1.32
C VAL A 51 6.83 -5.11 1.71
N GLN A 52 7.99 -5.74 1.86
CA GLN A 52 9.25 -5.04 2.11
C GLN A 52 9.86 -4.54 0.81
N ILE A 53 10.07 -3.22 0.75
CA ILE A 53 10.61 -2.54 -0.43
C ILE A 53 12.11 -2.31 -0.25
N ALA A 54 12.89 -2.87 -1.17
CA ALA A 54 14.33 -2.72 -1.16
C ALA A 54 14.75 -1.29 -1.54
N LYS A 55 15.95 -0.88 -1.12
CA LYS A 55 16.47 0.44 -1.48
C LYS A 55 16.69 0.54 -2.99
N GLY A 56 16.03 1.51 -3.63
CA GLY A 56 16.13 1.73 -5.08
C GLY A 56 15.18 0.87 -5.91
N GLU A 57 14.32 0.09 -5.26
CA GLU A 57 13.25 -0.65 -5.94
C GLU A 57 12.18 0.32 -6.42
N THR A 58 11.82 0.18 -7.69
CA THR A 58 10.90 1.10 -8.39
C THR A 58 9.68 0.40 -8.94
N ARG A 59 9.56 -0.92 -8.76
CA ARG A 59 8.41 -1.69 -9.22
C ARG A 59 7.97 -2.75 -8.21
N ALA A 60 6.66 -2.95 -8.16
CA ALA A 60 5.98 -4.02 -7.45
C ALA A 60 4.70 -4.34 -8.25
N PRO A 61 4.79 -5.05 -9.40
CA PRO A 61 3.68 -5.22 -10.34
C PRO A 61 2.32 -5.61 -9.76
N ASN A 62 2.28 -6.54 -8.79
CA ASN A 62 1.03 -6.98 -8.17
C ASN A 62 0.46 -5.94 -7.20
N LEU A 63 1.33 -5.29 -6.43
CA LEU A 63 0.94 -4.14 -5.61
C LEU A 63 0.44 -2.98 -6.49
N GLU A 64 1.15 -2.63 -7.56
CA GLU A 64 0.76 -1.58 -8.50
C GLU A 64 -0.61 -1.85 -9.13
N ARG A 65 -0.84 -3.11 -9.54
CA ARG A 65 -2.13 -3.59 -10.04
C ARG A 65 -3.23 -3.41 -9.00
N LEU A 66 -3.00 -3.80 -7.75
CA LEU A 66 -3.96 -3.63 -6.67
C LEU A 66 -4.28 -2.15 -6.39
N LEU A 67 -3.26 -1.29 -6.33
CA LEU A 67 -3.41 0.14 -6.07
C LEU A 67 -4.27 0.83 -7.14
N THR A 68 -4.25 0.35 -8.38
CA THR A 68 -5.01 0.92 -9.51
C THR A 68 -6.28 0.18 -9.86
N ASP A 69 -6.55 -0.98 -9.24
CA ASP A 69 -7.73 -1.78 -9.57
C ASP A 69 -9.02 -1.00 -9.24
N PRO A 70 -9.84 -0.65 -10.24
CA PRO A 70 -11.07 0.11 -10.01
C PRO A 70 -12.14 -0.67 -9.23
N LYS A 71 -12.01 -2.00 -9.13
CA LYS A 71 -12.94 -2.87 -8.40
C LYS A 71 -12.61 -2.98 -6.91
N VAL A 72 -11.39 -2.60 -6.52
CA VAL A 72 -10.93 -2.71 -5.13
C VAL A 72 -10.91 -1.33 -4.49
N LEU A 73 -11.63 -1.15 -3.38
CA LEU A 73 -11.57 0.06 -2.58
C LEU A 73 -10.33 0.04 -1.67
N LYS A 74 -9.47 1.05 -1.79
CA LYS A 74 -8.29 1.18 -0.92
C LYS A 74 -8.63 2.05 0.30
N LEU A 75 -8.63 1.48 1.49
CA LEU A 75 -8.84 2.20 2.74
C LEU A 75 -7.50 2.69 3.30
N PHE A 76 -7.44 3.97 3.66
CA PHE A 76 -6.29 4.56 4.34
C PHE A 76 -6.74 5.35 5.58
N HIS A 77 -5.85 5.49 6.55
CA HIS A 77 -5.98 6.53 7.57
C HIS A 77 -4.95 7.63 7.29
N PHE A 78 -5.42 8.80 6.83
CA PHE A 78 -4.55 9.89 6.37
C PHE A 78 -3.75 9.58 5.08
N GLY A 79 -4.39 8.87 4.14
CA GLY A 79 -3.75 8.38 2.90
C GLY A 79 -3.08 9.42 1.98
N ARG A 80 -3.21 10.72 2.24
CA ARG A 80 -2.50 11.77 1.47
C ARG A 80 -0.99 11.52 1.45
N PHE A 81 -0.43 11.07 2.57
CA PHE A 81 0.99 10.77 2.66
C PHE A 81 1.32 9.46 1.92
N ASP A 82 0.59 8.39 2.22
CA ASP A 82 0.87 7.05 1.69
C ASP A 82 0.78 6.98 0.17
N ILE A 83 -0.22 7.65 -0.41
CA ILE A 83 -0.37 7.77 -1.85
C ILE A 83 0.86 8.45 -2.47
N ALA A 84 1.37 9.51 -1.84
CA ALA A 84 2.56 10.21 -2.34
C ALA A 84 3.84 9.36 -2.17
N ALA A 85 3.95 8.65 -1.04
CA ALA A 85 5.08 7.78 -0.74
C ALA A 85 5.18 6.59 -1.70
N MET A 86 4.04 5.99 -2.10
CA MET A 86 3.99 4.91 -3.09
C MET A 86 4.08 5.42 -4.54
N TYR A 87 3.49 6.58 -4.85
CA TYR A 87 3.58 7.19 -6.18
C TYR A 87 5.02 7.56 -6.56
N HIS A 88 5.85 7.97 -5.58
CA HIS A 88 7.22 8.39 -5.85
C HIS A 88 8.10 7.29 -6.51
N PRO A 89 8.23 6.07 -5.95
CA PRO A 89 8.95 4.98 -6.57
C PRO A 89 8.17 4.33 -7.73
N PHE A 90 6.87 4.04 -7.57
CA PHE A 90 6.12 3.18 -8.49
C PHE A 90 5.43 3.93 -9.64
N ARG A 91 5.33 5.27 -9.56
CA ARG A 91 4.56 6.10 -10.52
C ARG A 91 3.10 5.65 -10.70
N THR A 92 2.57 4.99 -9.69
CA THR A 92 1.24 4.41 -9.68
C THR A 92 0.34 5.24 -8.78
N LEU A 93 -0.71 5.83 -9.36
CA LEU A 93 -1.65 6.65 -8.62
C LEU A 93 -2.80 5.80 -8.10
N THR A 94 -2.88 5.64 -6.77
CA THR A 94 -3.89 4.82 -6.12
C THR A 94 -5.31 5.37 -6.34
N ALA A 95 -6.21 4.55 -6.86
CA ALA A 95 -7.64 4.84 -6.98
C ALA A 95 -8.45 3.56 -7.21
N PRO A 96 -9.72 3.48 -6.77
CA PRO A 96 -10.43 4.40 -5.88
C PRO A 96 -9.99 4.24 -4.42
N LEU A 97 -10.22 5.25 -3.58
CA LEU A 97 -9.82 5.19 -2.17
C LEU A 97 -10.82 5.84 -1.22
N TYR A 98 -10.78 5.42 0.04
CA TYR A 98 -11.51 6.02 1.15
C TYR A 98 -10.54 6.36 2.27
N CYS A 99 -10.61 7.58 2.80
CA CYS A 99 -9.72 8.04 3.86
C CYS A 99 -10.48 8.24 5.16
N THR A 100 -10.24 7.38 6.16
CA THR A 100 -10.94 7.41 7.45
C THR A 100 -10.59 8.66 8.27
N ASN A 101 -9.38 9.22 8.10
CA ASN A 101 -9.02 10.49 8.74
C ASN A 101 -9.87 11.66 8.22
N ILE A 102 -10.18 11.68 6.92
CA ILE A 102 -11.06 12.69 6.33
C ILE A 102 -12.50 12.46 6.81
N ALA A 103 -12.96 11.20 6.83
CA ALA A 103 -14.30 10.85 7.27
C ALA A 103 -14.57 11.12 8.76
N SER A 104 -13.52 11.15 9.59
CA SER A 104 -13.61 11.43 11.03
C SER A 104 -13.69 12.92 11.37
N LYS A 105 -13.41 13.83 10.43
CA LYS A 105 -13.47 15.28 10.63
C LYS A 105 -14.89 15.80 10.46
#